data_AF-A0A3D4EGM7-F1
#
_entry.id   AF-A0A3D4EGM7-F1
#
_cell.length_a   1.000
_cell.length_b   1.000
_cell.length_c   1.000
_cell.angle_alpha   90.00
_cell.angle_beta   90.00
_cell.angle_gamma   90.00
#
_symmetry.space_group_name_H-M   'P 1'
#
loop_
_entity.id
_entity.type
_entity.pdbx_description
1 polymer ?
#
loop_
_entity_poly.entity_id
_entity_poly.type
_entity_poly.pdbx_seq_one_letter_code
_entity_poly.pdbx_strand_id
1 'polypeptide(L)'
;MSSAILSSEVIIMKRLISRCPSCDGELVISTLQCPDCGMEFKSSFELSFFDKLSDEQNGFLLAFLRARGNLKEVQSEMSISYPTAKKKLDELLDALNLGSEEKCAEPKVVDLSRLNVDHGSNCASEIVKAKLKDHGGHTTVFTARGLPCEVYAEPDGETFTSDKLPTSPAFDYGIFDAIVELLLKQDGRARKGNGRNFKLGETGCEESTVVGTVALHMGHKKGDSIHDPVFVLAAILEWAGIAVNGRGELILTDEYRSML
;
A
#
# COMPACT_ATOMS: atom_id res chain seq x y z
N MET A 1 40.55 -38.26 -1.12
CA MET A 1 41.06 -37.79 -2.42
C MET A 1 39.85 -37.23 -3.17
N SER A 2 39.64 -35.92 -2.99
CA SER A 2 39.68 -34.88 -4.05
C SER A 2 38.33 -34.77 -4.75
N SER A 3 37.45 -33.84 -4.34
CA SER A 3 37.47 -32.39 -4.57
C SER A 3 37.29 -32.00 -6.03
N ALA A 4 36.24 -31.20 -6.27
CA ALA A 4 35.98 -30.41 -7.47
C ALA A 4 35.72 -31.29 -8.73
N ILE A 5 34.83 -30.94 -9.65
CA ILE A 5 34.67 -29.61 -10.25
C ILE A 5 33.21 -29.51 -10.74
N LEU A 6 32.42 -28.63 -10.13
CA LEU A 6 31.32 -27.97 -10.85
C LEU A 6 32.00 -26.94 -11.76
N SER A 7 32.51 -27.40 -12.89
CA SER A 7 33.31 -26.61 -13.82
C SER A 7 32.39 -25.78 -14.71
N SER A 8 32.42 -24.47 -14.51
CA SER A 8 32.61 -23.50 -15.62
C SER A 8 31.54 -23.34 -16.71
N GLU A 9 30.33 -23.87 -16.57
CA GLU A 9 29.26 -23.72 -17.58
C GLU A 9 28.02 -22.95 -17.07
N VAL A 10 28.21 -21.91 -16.24
CA VAL A 10 27.35 -20.75 -16.42
C VAL A 10 27.89 -20.06 -17.65
N ILE A 11 27.37 -20.49 -18.80
CA ILE A 11 27.60 -19.94 -20.14
C ILE A 11 27.89 -18.45 -19.99
N ILE A 12 29.11 -18.04 -20.35
CA ILE A 12 29.46 -16.63 -20.56
C ILE A 12 28.61 -16.19 -21.75
N MET A 13 27.34 -15.88 -21.48
CA MET A 13 26.41 -15.34 -22.45
C MET A 13 27.01 -13.99 -22.83
N LYS A 14 27.54 -13.88 -24.05
CA LYS A 14 28.07 -12.61 -24.54
C LYS A 14 26.90 -11.64 -24.55
N ARG A 15 26.91 -10.73 -23.58
CA ARG A 15 25.74 -9.94 -23.25
C ARG A 15 25.40 -9.02 -24.41
N LEU A 16 24.12 -8.95 -24.74
CA LEU A 16 23.64 -7.96 -25.70
C LEU A 16 23.97 -6.57 -25.16
N ILE A 17 24.60 -5.76 -25.99
CA ILE A 17 24.78 -4.35 -25.67
C ILE A 17 23.40 -3.72 -25.83
N SER A 18 22.85 -3.18 -24.74
CA SER A 18 21.51 -2.57 -24.73
C SER A 18 21.52 -1.08 -25.08
N ARG A 19 22.69 -0.43 -25.07
CA ARG A 19 22.88 0.99 -25.38
C ARG A 19 23.99 1.24 -26.39
N CYS A 20 23.80 2.23 -27.25
CA CYS A 20 24.77 2.60 -28.26
C CYS A 20 26.02 3.23 -27.60
N PRO A 21 27.24 2.68 -27.80
CA PRO A 21 28.46 3.22 -27.20
C PRO A 21 28.84 4.62 -27.70
N SER A 22 28.21 5.10 -28.78
CA SER A 22 28.47 6.42 -29.36
C SER A 22 27.51 7.52 -28.90
N CYS A 23 26.25 7.20 -28.57
CA CYS A 23 25.22 8.20 -28.27
C CYS A 23 24.32 7.84 -27.08
N ASP A 24 24.57 6.70 -26.44
CA ASP A 24 23.80 6.15 -25.32
C ASP A 24 22.32 5.83 -25.64
N GLY A 25 21.93 5.89 -26.92
CA GLY A 25 20.58 5.55 -27.37
C GLY A 25 20.27 4.06 -27.26
N GLU A 26 18.98 3.70 -27.17
CA GLU A 26 18.55 2.30 -27.10
C GLU A 26 18.85 1.56 -28.41
N LEU A 27 19.39 0.34 -28.29
CA LEU A 27 19.64 -0.54 -29.43
C LEU A 27 18.42 -1.43 -29.68
N VAL A 28 18.16 -1.71 -30.96
CA VAL A 28 17.15 -2.67 -31.41
C VAL A 28 17.85 -3.85 -32.07
N ILE A 29 17.28 -5.05 -31.92
CA ILE A 29 17.77 -6.23 -32.63
C ILE A 29 17.18 -6.18 -34.04
N SER A 30 18.03 -6.14 -35.06
CA SER A 30 17.61 -6.02 -36.47
C SER A 30 17.55 -7.37 -37.21
N THR A 31 18.19 -8.41 -36.67
CA THR A 31 18.32 -9.70 -37.35
C THR A 31 18.47 -10.83 -36.34
N LEU A 32 17.65 -11.87 -36.47
CA LEU A 32 17.77 -13.15 -35.74
C LEU A 32 18.19 -14.23 -36.73
N GLN A 33 19.13 -15.09 -36.33
CA GLN A 33 19.58 -16.20 -37.16
C GLN A 33 19.38 -17.53 -36.43
N CYS A 34 18.75 -18.49 -37.09
CA CYS A 34 18.67 -19.85 -36.57
C CYS A 34 20.01 -20.57 -36.81
N PRO A 35 20.70 -21.08 -35.77
CA PRO A 35 21.97 -21.80 -35.95
C PRO A 35 21.79 -23.16 -36.63
N ASP A 36 20.61 -23.79 -36.54
CA ASP A 36 20.38 -25.15 -37.05
C ASP A 36 20.05 -25.19 -38.55
N CYS A 37 19.29 -24.20 -39.05
CA CYS A 37 18.86 -24.16 -40.45
C CYS A 37 19.39 -22.94 -41.23
N GLY A 38 20.08 -22.01 -40.55
CA GLY A 38 20.68 -20.82 -41.17
C GLY A 38 19.69 -19.74 -41.60
N MET A 39 18.39 -19.90 -41.30
CA MET A 39 17.35 -18.92 -41.66
C MET A 39 17.57 -17.60 -40.91
N GLU A 40 17.58 -16.49 -41.65
CA GLU A 40 17.66 -15.13 -41.12
C GLU A 40 16.29 -14.45 -41.12
N PHE A 41 15.89 -13.92 -39.96
CA PHE A 41 14.70 -13.10 -39.79
C PHE A 41 15.14 -11.65 -39.60
N LYS A 42 14.85 -10.81 -40.60
CA LYS A 42 15.14 -9.37 -40.55
C LYS A 42 13.87 -8.63 -40.16
N SER A 43 13.85 -8.13 -38.93
CA SER A 43 12.77 -7.31 -38.39
C SER A 43 13.32 -6.45 -37.26
N SER A 44 12.56 -5.46 -36.82
CA SER A 44 12.87 -4.68 -35.62
C SER A 44 12.32 -5.41 -34.41
N PHE A 45 13.18 -6.01 -33.59
CA PHE A 45 12.81 -6.61 -32.31
C PHE A 45 13.30 -5.72 -31.16
N GLU A 46 12.43 -5.53 -30.17
CA GLU A 46 12.74 -4.77 -28.97
C GLU A 46 13.49 -5.63 -27.95
N LEU A 47 14.36 -5.00 -27.15
CA LEU A 47 15.02 -5.64 -26.02
C LEU A 47 14.05 -5.77 -24.85
N SER A 48 14.02 -6.93 -24.19
CA SER A 48 13.19 -7.13 -23.00
C SER A 48 13.75 -6.35 -21.81
N PHE A 49 12.93 -6.15 -20.77
CA PHE A 49 13.37 -5.50 -19.52
C PHE A 49 14.54 -6.25 -18.86
N PHE A 50 14.62 -7.57 -19.05
CA PHE A 50 15.75 -8.38 -18.57
C PHE A 50 17.06 -8.07 -19.28
N ASP A 51 17.00 -7.78 -20.59
CA ASP A 51 18.18 -7.42 -21.38
C ASP A 51 18.74 -6.05 -20.95
N LYS A 52 17.88 -5.17 -20.41
CA LYS A 52 18.22 -3.81 -19.96
C LYS A 52 18.82 -3.74 -18.55
N LEU A 53 18.78 -4.81 -17.75
CA LEU A 53 19.31 -4.81 -16.38
C LEU A 53 20.80 -4.46 -16.32
N SER A 54 21.29 -3.84 -15.25
CA SER A 54 22.74 -3.72 -15.04
C SER A 54 23.37 -5.07 -14.65
N ASP A 55 24.70 -5.21 -14.77
CA ASP A 55 25.40 -6.43 -14.32
C ASP A 55 25.19 -6.68 -12.83
N GLU A 56 25.10 -5.60 -12.04
CA GLU A 56 24.83 -5.66 -10.61
C GLU A 56 23.40 -6.14 -10.31
N GLN A 57 22.39 -5.64 -11.03
CA GLN A 57 21.00 -6.08 -10.90
C GLN A 57 20.82 -7.55 -11.32
N ASN A 58 21.46 -7.98 -12.40
CA ASN A 58 21.44 -9.38 -12.81
C ASN A 58 22.14 -10.30 -11.82
N GLY A 59 23.29 -9.88 -11.29
CA GLY A 59 23.99 -10.61 -10.23
C GLY A 59 23.10 -10.81 -9.01
N PHE A 60 22.39 -9.74 -8.60
CA PHE A 60 21.43 -9.82 -7.51
C PHE A 60 20.23 -10.72 -7.83
N LEU A 61 19.64 -10.62 -9.04
CA LEU A 61 18.53 -11.47 -9.49
C LEU A 61 18.91 -12.96 -9.44
N LEU A 62 20.09 -13.32 -9.94
CA LEU A 62 20.57 -14.71 -9.92
C LEU A 62 20.78 -15.22 -8.49
N ALA A 63 21.39 -14.42 -7.61
CA ALA A 63 21.54 -14.77 -6.20
C ALA A 63 20.17 -14.95 -5.51
N PHE A 64 19.23 -14.04 -5.77
CA PHE A 64 17.86 -14.12 -5.25
C PHE A 64 17.12 -15.39 -5.68
N LEU A 65 17.23 -15.77 -6.96
CA LEU A 65 16.63 -17.00 -7.48
C LEU A 65 17.29 -18.26 -6.92
N ARG A 66 18.63 -18.27 -6.76
CA ARG A 66 19.35 -19.38 -6.10
C ARG A 66 18.90 -19.58 -4.66
N ALA A 67 18.71 -18.48 -3.94
CA ALA A 67 18.17 -18.44 -2.59
C ALA A 67 16.65 -18.70 -2.51
N ARG A 68 15.99 -19.04 -3.64
CA ARG A 68 14.53 -19.28 -3.72
C ARG A 68 13.69 -18.13 -3.15
N GLY A 69 14.19 -16.90 -3.30
CA GLY A 69 13.55 -15.68 -2.78
C GLY A 69 13.80 -15.39 -1.29
N ASN A 70 14.65 -16.17 -0.59
CA ASN A 70 14.97 -15.92 0.80
C ASN A 70 16.01 -14.79 0.94
N LEU A 71 15.54 -13.59 1.29
CA LEU A 71 16.40 -12.41 1.42
C LEU A 71 17.53 -12.58 2.46
N LYS A 72 17.34 -13.41 3.50
CA LYS A 72 18.38 -13.68 4.51
C LYS A 72 19.54 -14.51 3.95
N GLU A 73 19.23 -15.45 3.06
CA GLU A 73 20.24 -16.23 2.36
C GLU A 73 21.01 -15.35 1.37
N VAL A 74 20.31 -14.47 0.65
CA VAL A 74 20.94 -13.49 -0.25
C VAL A 74 21.87 -12.54 0.49
N GLN A 75 21.49 -12.06 1.69
CA GLN A 75 22.40 -11.27 2.53
C GLN A 75 23.71 -12.00 2.81
N SER A 76 23.62 -13.30 3.11
CA SER A 76 24.77 -14.12 3.46
C SER A 76 25.64 -14.42 2.25
N GLU A 77 25.03 -14.70 1.09
CA GLU A 77 25.73 -14.94 -0.18
C GLU A 77 26.44 -13.67 -0.69
N MET A 78 25.77 -12.52 -0.63
CA MET A 78 26.28 -11.25 -1.15
C MET A 78 27.05 -10.43 -0.10
N SER A 79 27.13 -10.90 1.14
CA SER A 79 27.77 -10.19 2.27
C SER A 79 27.26 -8.75 2.47
N ILE A 80 25.94 -8.57 2.41
CA ILE A 80 25.28 -7.26 2.56
C ILE A 80 24.30 -7.21 3.73
N SER A 81 24.01 -6.00 4.22
CA SER A 81 23.00 -5.80 5.26
C SER A 81 21.57 -6.05 4.73
N TYR A 82 20.63 -6.40 5.61
CA TYR A 82 19.23 -6.63 5.23
C TYR A 82 18.60 -5.38 4.59
N PRO A 83 18.80 -4.16 5.12
CA PRO A 83 18.35 -2.94 4.44
C PRO A 83 18.92 -2.79 3.03
N THR A 84 20.20 -3.13 2.82
CA THR A 84 20.83 -3.06 1.50
C THR A 84 20.26 -4.12 0.54
N ALA A 85 20.05 -5.34 1.01
CA ALA A 85 19.43 -6.41 0.21
C ALA A 85 18.01 -6.04 -0.21
N LYS A 86 17.23 -5.46 0.71
CA LYS A 86 15.89 -4.96 0.42
C LYS A 86 15.92 -3.83 -0.62
N LYS A 87 16.78 -2.82 -0.44
CA LYS A 87 16.92 -1.73 -1.40
C LYS A 87 17.27 -2.24 -2.80
N LYS A 88 18.17 -3.22 -2.91
CA LYS A 88 18.54 -3.85 -4.18
C LYS A 88 17.41 -4.64 -4.82
N LEU A 89 16.56 -5.28 -4.01
CA LEU A 89 15.34 -5.93 -4.50
C LEU A 89 14.36 -4.90 -5.05
N ASP A 90 14.13 -3.80 -4.31
CA ASP A 90 13.26 -2.72 -4.75
C ASP A 90 13.78 -2.11 -6.08
N GLU A 91 15.07 -1.78 -6.16
CA GLU A 91 15.73 -1.28 -7.39
C GLU A 91 15.66 -2.26 -8.58
N LEU A 92 15.68 -3.58 -8.32
CA LEU A 92 15.54 -4.61 -9.34
C LEU A 92 14.08 -4.72 -9.81
N LEU A 93 13.13 -4.66 -8.88
CA LEU A 93 11.71 -4.68 -9.20
C LEU A 93 11.35 -3.45 -10.05
N ASP A 94 11.82 -2.26 -9.70
CA ASP A 94 11.62 -1.04 -10.49
C ASP A 94 12.16 -1.19 -11.91
N ALA A 95 13.39 -1.72 -12.06
CA ALA A 95 14.01 -1.92 -13.37
C ALA A 95 13.29 -2.97 -14.25
N LEU A 96 12.57 -3.91 -13.63
CA LEU A 96 11.74 -4.90 -14.30
C LEU A 96 10.30 -4.40 -14.54
N ASN A 97 9.97 -3.16 -14.15
CA ASN A 97 8.61 -2.63 -14.08
C ASN A 97 7.66 -3.52 -13.23
N LEU A 98 8.21 -4.16 -12.20
CA LEU A 98 7.49 -4.96 -11.20
C LEU A 98 7.45 -4.26 -9.83
N GLY A 99 8.27 -3.23 -9.67
CA GLY A 99 8.40 -2.44 -8.45
C GLY A 99 7.27 -1.45 -8.43
N SER A 100 6.26 -1.77 -7.61
CA SER A 100 5.04 -0.98 -7.45
C SER A 100 4.60 -0.34 -8.75
N GLU A 101 3.73 -1.05 -9.47
CA GLU A 101 2.51 -0.37 -9.87
C GLU A 101 2.12 0.51 -8.66
N GLU A 102 2.27 1.83 -8.79
CA GLU A 102 1.17 2.68 -8.36
C GLU A 102 -0.04 1.94 -8.90
N LYS A 103 -0.79 1.31 -8.00
CA LYS A 103 -1.99 0.60 -8.37
C LYS A 103 -2.91 1.65 -8.98
N CYS A 104 -2.76 1.91 -10.27
CA CYS A 104 -3.88 1.93 -11.16
C CYS A 104 -4.45 0.51 -11.15
N ALA A 105 -4.97 0.09 -9.99
CA ALA A 105 -6.13 -0.76 -10.00
C ALA A 105 -7.07 -0.03 -10.96
N GLU A 106 -7.41 -0.66 -12.07
CA GLU A 106 -8.55 -0.22 -12.87
C GLU A 106 -9.63 0.19 -11.87
N PRO A 107 -10.15 1.43 -11.91
CA PRO A 107 -11.08 1.88 -10.90
C PRO A 107 -12.20 0.85 -10.85
N LYS A 108 -12.26 0.08 -9.75
CA LYS A 108 -13.40 -0.80 -9.48
C LYS A 108 -14.59 0.13 -9.62
N VAL A 109 -15.40 -0.08 -10.65
CA VAL A 109 -16.58 0.76 -10.87
C VAL A 109 -17.47 0.51 -9.67
N VAL A 110 -17.43 1.43 -8.72
CA VAL A 110 -18.25 1.37 -7.53
C VAL A 110 -19.65 1.76 -7.95
N ASP A 111 -20.63 0.87 -7.74
CA ASP A 111 -22.03 1.21 -7.95
C ASP A 111 -22.49 2.16 -6.85
N LEU A 112 -22.61 3.45 -7.19
CA LEU A 112 -23.02 4.52 -6.28
C LEU A 112 -24.52 4.83 -6.37
N SER A 113 -25.30 4.03 -7.10
CA SER A 113 -26.73 4.29 -7.31
C SER A 113 -27.53 4.40 -6.00
N ARG A 114 -27.06 3.73 -4.94
CA ARG A 114 -27.68 3.72 -3.61
C ARG A 114 -27.04 4.69 -2.61
N LEU A 115 -25.91 5.31 -2.95
CA LEU A 115 -25.22 6.25 -2.07
C LEU A 115 -25.90 7.62 -2.12
N ASN A 116 -26.92 7.80 -1.29
CA ASN A 116 -27.58 9.09 -1.06
C ASN A 116 -26.77 9.89 -0.04
N VAL A 117 -26.53 11.17 -0.35
CA VAL A 117 -25.72 12.07 0.49
C VAL A 117 -26.42 13.41 0.63
N ASP A 118 -26.35 13.99 1.82
CA ASP A 118 -26.79 15.36 2.08
C ASP A 118 -25.57 16.29 2.19
N HIS A 119 -25.31 17.06 1.13
CA HIS A 119 -24.21 18.03 1.10
C HIS A 119 -24.41 19.25 2.03
N GLY A 120 -25.62 19.42 2.60
CA GLY A 120 -25.90 20.47 3.58
C GLY A 120 -25.68 20.03 5.04
N SER A 121 -25.39 18.76 5.28
CA SER A 121 -25.18 18.21 6.61
C SER A 121 -23.76 18.48 7.12
N ASN A 122 -23.65 18.87 8.39
CA ASN A 122 -22.37 19.04 9.08
C ASN A 122 -21.96 17.77 9.86
N CYS A 123 -22.72 16.68 9.75
CA CYS A 123 -22.35 15.40 10.37
C CYS A 123 -21.12 14.82 9.69
N ALA A 124 -20.24 14.20 10.48
CA ALA A 124 -18.99 13.64 9.98
C ALA A 124 -19.22 12.50 8.99
N SER A 125 -20.22 11.65 9.26
CA SER A 125 -20.64 10.57 8.37
C SER A 125 -21.03 11.08 6.99
N GLU A 126 -21.88 12.12 6.92
CA GLU A 126 -22.35 12.71 5.66
C GLU A 126 -21.24 13.42 4.91
N ILE A 127 -20.34 14.14 5.59
CA ILE A 127 -19.18 14.79 4.95
C ILE A 127 -18.27 13.73 4.30
N VAL A 128 -17.98 12.64 5.01
CA VAL A 128 -17.14 11.56 4.48
C VAL A 128 -17.83 10.87 3.30
N LYS A 129 -19.13 10.54 3.42
CA LYS A 129 -19.90 9.95 2.32
C LYS A 129 -19.93 10.85 1.09
N ALA A 130 -20.23 12.14 1.28
CA ALA A 130 -20.32 13.13 0.21
C ALA A 130 -18.98 13.24 -0.52
N LYS A 131 -17.88 13.43 0.22
CA LYS A 131 -16.54 13.46 -0.39
C LYS A 131 -16.21 12.16 -1.13
N LEU A 132 -16.52 11.00 -0.56
CA LEU A 132 -16.23 9.73 -1.21
C LEU A 132 -17.03 9.55 -2.51
N LYS A 133 -18.31 9.97 -2.51
CA LYS A 133 -19.16 10.01 -3.70
C LYS A 133 -18.61 10.96 -4.77
N ASP A 134 -18.16 12.15 -4.38
CA ASP A 134 -17.58 13.15 -5.28
C ASP A 134 -16.28 12.65 -5.94
N HIS A 135 -15.59 11.69 -5.31
CA HIS A 135 -14.41 11.01 -5.86
C HIS A 135 -14.75 9.71 -6.62
N GLY A 136 -16.01 9.50 -6.99
CA GLY A 136 -16.43 8.32 -7.74
C GLY A 136 -16.45 7.04 -6.90
N GLY A 137 -16.63 7.15 -5.58
CA GLY A 137 -16.80 6.01 -4.69
C GLY A 137 -15.50 5.37 -4.22
N HIS A 138 -14.36 5.91 -4.64
CA HIS A 138 -13.05 5.40 -4.28
C HIS A 138 -12.07 6.56 -4.06
N THR A 139 -11.21 6.44 -3.06
CA THR A 139 -10.15 7.41 -2.82
C THR A 139 -8.94 6.76 -2.16
N THR A 140 -7.78 7.40 -2.28
CA THR A 140 -6.58 7.05 -1.53
C THR A 140 -6.37 8.07 -0.42
N VAL A 141 -6.34 7.61 0.83
CA VAL A 141 -5.98 8.41 2.00
C VAL A 141 -4.59 8.03 2.50
N PHE A 142 -3.93 8.94 3.20
CA PHE A 142 -2.58 8.70 3.71
C PHE A 142 -2.59 8.66 5.23
N THR A 143 -2.02 7.60 5.80
CA THR A 143 -1.84 7.49 7.25
C THR A 143 -0.87 8.56 7.77
N ALA A 144 -0.82 8.78 9.08
CA ALA A 144 0.16 9.68 9.72
C ALA A 144 1.64 9.35 9.42
N ARG A 145 1.94 8.17 8.85
CA ARG A 145 3.28 7.77 8.38
C ARG A 145 3.49 7.97 6.88
N GLY A 146 2.52 8.55 6.17
CA GLY A 146 2.54 8.72 4.71
C GLY A 146 2.27 7.44 3.93
N LEU A 147 1.81 6.36 4.58
CA LEU A 147 1.45 5.12 3.87
C LEU A 147 0.04 5.25 3.26
N PRO A 148 -0.14 4.91 1.96
CA PRO A 148 -1.43 4.97 1.29
C PRO A 148 -2.37 3.85 1.76
N CYS A 149 -3.65 4.19 1.86
CA CYS A 149 -4.77 3.28 2.13
C CYS A 149 -5.87 3.59 1.12
N GLU A 150 -6.33 2.58 0.40
CA GLU A 150 -7.48 2.71 -0.49
C GLU A 150 -8.76 2.57 0.33
N VAL A 151 -9.75 3.41 0.03
CA VAL A 151 -11.06 3.43 0.68
C VAL A 151 -12.13 3.36 -0.41
N TYR A 152 -13.07 2.44 -0.24
CA TYR A 152 -14.12 2.15 -1.22
C TYR A 152 -15.48 2.28 -0.55
N ALA A 153 -16.43 2.97 -1.20
CA ALA A 153 -17.83 2.88 -0.82
C ALA A 153 -18.37 1.51 -1.22
N GLU A 154 -19.18 0.91 -0.37
CA GLU A 154 -19.84 -0.36 -0.69
C GLU A 154 -21.15 -0.12 -1.47
N PRO A 155 -21.58 -1.07 -2.32
CA PRO A 155 -22.81 -0.93 -3.11
C PRO A 155 -24.10 -0.81 -2.29
N ASP A 156 -24.06 -1.08 -0.98
CA ASP A 156 -25.21 -0.92 -0.09
C ASP A 156 -25.57 0.55 0.15
N GLY A 157 -24.63 1.49 -0.07
CA GLY A 157 -24.80 2.92 0.20
C GLY A 157 -24.68 3.31 1.68
N GLU A 158 -24.44 2.34 2.56
CA GLU A 158 -24.41 2.53 4.02
C GLU A 158 -23.04 2.24 4.63
N THR A 159 -22.18 1.50 3.91
CA THR A 159 -20.87 1.08 4.42
C THR A 159 -19.71 1.43 3.48
N PHE A 160 -18.50 1.27 4.00
CA PHE A 160 -17.24 1.42 3.28
C PHE A 160 -16.22 0.36 3.72
N THR A 161 -15.23 0.11 2.87
CA THR A 161 -14.11 -0.79 3.14
C THR A 161 -12.77 -0.12 2.84
N SER A 162 -11.68 -0.74 3.33
CA SER A 162 -10.31 -0.32 3.01
C SER A 162 -9.40 -1.52 2.79
N ASP A 163 -8.42 -1.38 1.88
CA ASP A 163 -7.45 -2.44 1.58
C ASP A 163 -6.53 -2.80 2.77
N LYS A 164 -6.47 -1.93 3.79
CA LYS A 164 -5.68 -2.14 5.02
C LYS A 164 -6.50 -2.67 6.20
N LEU A 165 -7.81 -2.85 6.05
CA LEU A 165 -8.69 -3.36 7.09
C LEU A 165 -9.36 -4.68 6.65
N PRO A 166 -9.84 -5.50 7.60
CA PRO A 166 -10.71 -6.61 7.27
C PRO A 166 -11.94 -6.11 6.50
N THR A 167 -12.31 -6.78 5.41
CA THR A 167 -13.46 -6.41 4.57
C THR A 167 -14.79 -6.97 5.10
N SER A 168 -14.77 -7.77 6.17
CA SER A 168 -15.96 -8.35 6.78
C SER A 168 -15.85 -8.32 8.31
N PRO A 169 -16.77 -7.65 9.02
CA PRO A 169 -17.81 -6.78 8.47
C PRO A 169 -17.24 -5.48 7.87
N ALA A 170 -17.96 -4.88 6.91
CA ALA A 170 -17.68 -3.52 6.43
C ALA A 170 -18.02 -2.49 7.52
N PHE A 171 -17.46 -1.28 7.40
CA PHE A 171 -17.67 -0.20 8.37
C PHE A 171 -18.84 0.68 7.96
N ASP A 172 -19.79 0.92 8.85
CA ASP A 172 -20.82 1.93 8.63
C ASP A 172 -20.22 3.34 8.81
N TYR A 173 -20.76 4.33 8.09
CA TYR A 173 -20.26 5.71 8.20
C TYR A 173 -20.58 6.37 9.56
N GLY A 174 -21.54 5.87 10.32
CA GLY A 174 -21.88 6.39 11.65
C GLY A 174 -20.74 6.29 12.65
N ILE A 175 -19.76 5.43 12.39
CA ILE A 175 -18.51 5.35 13.15
C ILE A 175 -17.78 6.71 13.23
N PHE A 176 -17.86 7.53 12.18
CA PHE A 176 -17.22 8.86 12.17
C PHE A 176 -17.95 9.83 13.09
N ASP A 177 -19.28 9.77 13.16
CA ASP A 177 -20.06 10.57 14.09
C ASP A 177 -19.74 10.20 15.54
N ALA A 178 -19.62 8.90 15.84
CA ALA A 178 -19.23 8.42 17.16
C ALA A 178 -17.83 8.93 17.57
N ILE A 179 -16.86 8.93 16.65
CA ILE A 179 -15.53 9.49 16.90
C ILE A 179 -15.63 11.00 17.16
N VAL A 180 -16.37 11.76 16.35
CA VAL A 180 -16.53 13.20 16.56
C VAL A 180 -17.22 13.50 17.89
N GLU A 181 -18.24 12.75 18.27
CA GLU A 181 -18.92 12.90 19.56
C GLU A 181 -17.95 12.68 20.73
N LEU A 182 -17.08 11.67 20.65
CA LEU A 182 -16.01 11.45 21.63
C LEU A 182 -15.07 12.66 21.70
N LEU A 183 -14.62 13.16 20.55
CA LEU A 183 -13.71 14.30 20.49
C LEU A 183 -14.36 15.51 21.16
N LEU A 184 -15.61 15.85 20.82
CA LEU A 184 -16.34 16.97 21.42
C LEU A 184 -16.49 16.85 22.94
N LYS A 185 -16.76 15.64 23.46
CA LYS A 185 -16.80 15.37 24.91
C LYS A 185 -15.46 15.62 25.61
N GLN A 186 -14.36 15.65 24.87
CA GLN A 186 -12.99 15.84 25.38
C GLN A 186 -12.34 17.12 24.83
N ASP A 187 -13.12 18.19 24.72
CA ASP A 187 -12.64 19.51 24.25
C ASP A 187 -12.08 19.48 22.82
N GLY A 188 -12.68 18.62 21.99
CA GLY A 188 -12.37 18.35 20.60
C GLY A 188 -11.02 17.66 20.37
N ARG A 189 -10.51 16.90 21.35
CA ARG A 189 -9.33 16.05 21.18
C ARG A 189 -9.43 14.76 22.00
N ALA A 190 -8.93 13.65 21.46
CA ALA A 190 -8.87 12.39 22.21
C ALA A 190 -7.62 11.58 21.84
N ARG A 191 -7.17 10.74 22.79
CA ARG A 191 -6.10 9.77 22.51
C ARG A 191 -6.60 8.70 21.56
N LYS A 192 -5.77 8.30 20.60
CA LYS A 192 -6.10 7.21 19.67
C LYS A 192 -6.29 5.87 20.37
N GLY A 193 -5.49 5.62 21.41
CA GLY A 193 -5.42 4.33 22.09
C GLY A 193 -4.59 3.31 21.31
N ASN A 194 -4.62 2.07 21.77
CA ASN A 194 -3.86 0.94 21.24
C ASN A 194 -4.61 -0.37 21.44
N GLY A 195 -5.50 -0.70 20.49
CA GLY A 195 -6.28 -1.94 20.54
C GLY A 195 -5.47 -3.19 20.24
N ARG A 196 -4.26 -3.05 19.69
CA ARG A 196 -3.39 -4.18 19.31
C ARG A 196 -2.75 -4.86 20.52
N ASN A 197 -2.45 -4.07 21.56
CA ASN A 197 -1.72 -4.53 22.73
C ASN A 197 -2.60 -4.65 23.98
N PHE A 198 -3.79 -4.07 23.97
CA PHE A 198 -4.68 -3.97 25.13
C PHE A 198 -6.10 -4.33 24.75
N LYS A 199 -6.79 -5.04 25.65
CA LYS A 199 -8.20 -5.40 25.48
C LYS A 199 -9.10 -4.19 25.74
N LEU A 200 -10.30 -4.22 25.17
CA LEU A 200 -11.28 -3.15 25.38
C LEU A 200 -11.55 -2.95 26.88
N GLY A 201 -11.34 -1.72 27.37
CA GLY A 201 -11.49 -1.33 28.77
C GLY A 201 -10.19 -1.37 29.60
N GLU A 202 -9.09 -1.87 29.06
CA GLU A 202 -7.76 -1.77 29.69
C GLU A 202 -7.12 -0.40 29.44
N THR A 203 -6.11 -0.06 30.24
CA THR A 203 -5.39 1.20 30.09
C THR A 203 -4.72 1.31 28.71
N GLY A 204 -5.09 2.33 27.94
CA GLY A 204 -4.69 2.50 26.54
C GLY A 204 -5.73 2.01 25.52
N CYS A 205 -6.80 1.34 25.93
CA CYS A 205 -7.93 0.92 25.10
C CYS A 205 -9.26 1.15 25.84
N GLU A 206 -9.32 2.23 26.63
CA GLU A 206 -10.52 2.62 27.34
C GLU A 206 -11.56 3.22 26.39
N GLU A 207 -12.81 3.30 26.84
CA GLU A 207 -13.94 3.90 26.11
C GLU A 207 -13.70 5.39 25.78
N SER A 208 -12.82 6.05 26.54
CA SER A 208 -12.38 7.42 26.30
C SER A 208 -11.32 7.55 25.19
N THR A 209 -10.83 6.45 24.62
CA THR A 209 -9.93 6.46 23.47
C THR A 209 -10.70 6.29 22.17
N VAL A 210 -10.14 6.77 21.05
CA VAL A 210 -10.75 6.60 19.72
C VAL A 210 -10.95 5.10 19.42
N VAL A 211 -9.95 4.26 19.69
CA VAL A 211 -10.05 2.81 19.44
C VAL A 211 -11.14 2.16 20.31
N GLY A 212 -11.28 2.58 21.57
CA GLY A 212 -12.30 2.04 22.46
C GLY A 212 -13.71 2.46 22.05
N THR A 213 -13.90 3.72 21.64
CA THR A 213 -15.18 4.21 21.09
C THR A 213 -15.56 3.46 19.80
N VAL A 214 -14.59 3.28 18.90
CA VAL A 214 -14.78 2.50 17.67
C VAL A 214 -15.19 1.05 17.99
N ALA A 215 -14.51 0.40 18.93
CA ALA A 215 -14.83 -0.97 19.30
C ALA A 215 -16.25 -1.10 19.87
N LEU A 216 -16.67 -0.16 20.72
CA LEU A 216 -18.04 -0.13 21.26
C LEU A 216 -19.08 0.08 20.15
N HIS A 217 -18.81 0.98 19.19
CA HIS A 217 -19.68 1.20 18.03
C HIS A 217 -19.84 -0.08 17.19
N MET A 218 -18.75 -0.84 17.03
CA MET A 218 -18.75 -2.15 16.35
C MET A 218 -19.37 -3.29 17.19
N GLY A 219 -19.89 -3.01 18.38
CA GLY A 219 -20.60 -3.99 19.23
C GLY A 219 -19.71 -4.85 20.12
N HIS A 220 -18.43 -4.53 20.26
CA HIS A 220 -17.52 -5.23 21.18
C HIS A 220 -17.83 -4.92 22.65
N LYS A 221 -17.41 -5.82 23.54
CA LYS A 221 -17.61 -5.72 24.99
C LYS A 221 -16.27 -5.60 25.72
N LYS A 222 -16.30 -5.03 26.93
CA LYS A 222 -15.10 -4.95 27.79
C LYS A 222 -14.48 -6.33 27.97
N GLY A 223 -13.17 -6.42 27.77
CA GLY A 223 -12.39 -7.66 27.81
C GLY A 223 -12.18 -8.33 26.44
N ASP A 224 -12.83 -7.87 25.38
CA ASP A 224 -12.61 -8.36 24.02
C ASP A 224 -11.24 -7.92 23.50
N SER A 225 -10.59 -8.82 22.76
CA SER A 225 -9.46 -8.47 21.90
C SER A 225 -10.01 -7.93 20.58
N ILE A 226 -9.48 -6.80 20.13
CA ILE A 226 -9.99 -6.09 18.95
C ILE A 226 -8.89 -5.89 17.90
N HIS A 227 -9.29 -5.77 16.63
CA HIS A 227 -8.42 -5.19 15.62
C HIS A 227 -8.43 -3.67 15.77
N ASP A 228 -7.30 -3.02 15.52
CA ASP A 228 -7.18 -1.56 15.63
C ASP A 228 -7.29 -0.90 14.24
N PRO A 229 -8.47 -0.37 13.87
CA PRO A 229 -8.69 0.31 12.59
C PRO A 229 -8.34 1.81 12.62
N VAL A 230 -7.94 2.35 13.78
CA VAL A 230 -7.86 3.81 14.00
C VAL A 230 -6.91 4.49 13.03
N PHE A 231 -5.85 3.80 12.60
CA PHE A 231 -4.90 4.37 11.66
C PHE A 231 -5.52 4.73 10.29
N VAL A 232 -6.54 3.99 9.84
CA VAL A 232 -7.30 4.31 8.61
C VAL A 232 -8.38 5.32 8.90
N LEU A 233 -9.17 5.12 9.96
CA LEU A 233 -10.27 6.03 10.31
C LEU A 233 -9.78 7.46 10.58
N ALA A 234 -8.64 7.60 11.25
CA ALA A 234 -8.00 8.90 11.48
C ALA A 234 -7.50 9.54 10.17
N ALA A 235 -7.01 8.74 9.22
CA ALA A 235 -6.60 9.23 7.91
C ALA A 235 -7.80 9.70 7.07
N ILE A 236 -8.94 9.01 7.17
CA ILE A 236 -10.18 9.42 6.50
C ILE A 236 -10.69 10.74 7.08
N LEU A 237 -10.71 10.89 8.41
CA LEU A 237 -11.13 12.15 9.06
C LEU A 237 -10.22 13.33 8.70
N GLU A 238 -8.92 13.09 8.53
CA GLU A 238 -7.96 14.11 8.07
C GLU A 238 -8.17 14.49 6.61
N TRP A 239 -8.30 13.50 5.72
CA TRP A 239 -8.66 13.72 4.32
C TRP A 239 -10.02 14.44 4.17
N ALA A 240 -10.96 14.14 5.06
CA ALA A 240 -12.25 14.81 5.11
C ALA A 240 -12.15 16.25 5.64
N GLY A 241 -11.03 16.67 6.23
CA GLY A 241 -10.85 18.01 6.81
C GLY A 241 -11.50 18.18 8.19
N ILE A 242 -11.92 17.07 8.81
CA ILE A 242 -12.66 17.05 10.08
C ILE A 242 -11.70 17.07 11.28
N ALA A 243 -10.57 16.35 11.18
CA ALA A 243 -9.61 16.24 12.27
C ALA A 243 -8.15 16.13 11.81
N VAL A 244 -7.23 16.67 12.61
CA VAL A 244 -5.78 16.51 12.42
C VAL A 244 -5.31 15.17 12.98
N ASN A 245 -4.60 14.38 12.16
CA ASN A 245 -4.10 13.04 12.49
C ASN A 245 -2.80 13.08 13.31
N GLY A 246 -2.87 13.59 14.54
CA GLY A 246 -1.70 13.80 15.41
C GLY A 246 -0.98 12.52 15.88
N ARG A 247 0.21 12.67 16.48
CA ARG A 247 0.95 11.53 17.07
C ARG A 247 0.28 11.06 18.36
N GLY A 248 -0.42 9.93 18.29
CA GLY A 248 -1.08 9.30 19.45
C GLY A 248 -2.43 9.92 19.83
N GLU A 249 -2.86 10.97 19.13
CA GLU A 249 -4.11 11.68 19.36
C GLU A 249 -4.77 12.09 18.04
N LEU A 250 -6.04 12.44 18.13
CA LEU A 250 -6.85 12.97 17.05
C LEU A 250 -7.51 14.27 17.56
N ILE A 251 -7.51 15.32 16.75
CA ILE A 251 -7.90 16.68 17.18
C ILE A 251 -8.82 17.27 16.11
N LEU A 252 -10.01 17.74 16.48
CA LEU A 252 -10.92 18.42 15.53
C LEU A 252 -10.28 19.69 14.99
N THR A 253 -10.44 19.94 13.68
CA THR A 253 -10.00 21.18 13.03
C THR A 253 -10.85 22.37 13.48
N ASP A 254 -10.28 23.57 13.45
CA ASP A 254 -11.01 24.79 13.79
C ASP A 254 -12.12 25.09 12.76
N GLU A 255 -11.85 24.75 11.49
CA GLU A 255 -12.81 24.88 10.39
C GLU A 255 -14.04 24.02 10.65
N TYR A 256 -13.86 22.75 11.02
CA TYR A 256 -14.99 21.85 11.29
C TYR A 256 -15.72 22.24 12.57
N ARG A 257 -15.00 22.62 13.64
CA ARG A 257 -15.62 23.12 14.87
C ARG A 257 -16.51 24.33 14.63
N SER A 258 -16.16 25.20 13.68
CA SER A 258 -16.93 26.39 13.33
C SER A 258 -18.24 26.06 12.59
N MET A 259 -18.42 24.82 12.12
CA MET A 259 -19.63 24.35 11.43
C MET A 259 -20.62 23.66 12.39
N LEU A 260 -20.21 23.29 13.61
CA LEU A 260 -21.03 22.59 14.60
C LEU A 260 -21.86 23.57 15.46
#